data_AF-A0A9R1QEQ9-F1
#
_entry.id   AF-A0A9R1QEQ9-F1
#
_cell.length_a   1.000
_cell.length_b   1.000
_cell.length_c   1.000
_cell.angle_alpha   90.00
_cell.angle_beta   90.00
_cell.angle_gamma   90.00
#
_symmetry.space_group_name_H-M   'P 1'
#
loop_
_entity.id
_entity.type
_entity.pdbx_description
1 polymer ?
#
loop_
_entity_poly.entity_id
_entity_poly.type
_entity_poly.pdbx_seq_one_letter_code
_entity_poly.pdbx_strand_id
1 'polypeptide(L)'
;MILWCLCYLAGTTAFIEKSSPFPTDGKLGWWSTGFSYGLWIAALVASEFSVVPVASQTWKSYFGLTRSASPKDDSRRAATILFPDKALSLKLKKHHGRAEALLLAAYGKGLVLPSEKFIKTQRVLKQETNLTLTGTPD
;
A
#
# COMPACT_ATOMS: atom_id res chain seq x y z
N MET A 1 24.59 -15.90 25.93
CA MET A 1 23.82 -14.63 25.90
C MET A 1 23.34 -14.24 24.48
N ILE A 2 23.11 -15.21 23.58
CA ILE A 2 22.61 -14.98 22.20
C ILE A 2 21.19 -15.56 22.01
N LEU A 3 20.79 -16.50 22.87
CA LEU A 3 19.52 -17.23 22.77
C LEU A 3 18.27 -16.39 23.12
N TRP A 4 18.42 -15.28 23.86
CA TRP A 4 17.30 -14.42 24.24
C TRP A 4 16.93 -13.38 23.17
N CYS A 5 17.79 -13.11 22.19
CA CYS A 5 17.52 -12.10 21.16
C CYS A 5 16.56 -12.63 20.08
N LEU A 6 16.59 -13.93 19.81
CA LEU A 6 15.76 -14.55 18.76
C LEU A 6 14.28 -14.68 19.14
N CYS A 7 13.94 -14.82 20.42
CA CYS A 7 12.54 -14.90 20.86
C CYS A 7 11.76 -13.58 20.70
N TYR A 8 12.42 -12.43 20.51
CA TYR A 8 11.71 -11.14 20.41
C TYR A 8 11.07 -10.91 19.03
N LEU A 9 11.49 -11.64 17.99
CA LEU A 9 10.85 -11.59 16.67
C LEU A 9 9.72 -12.61 16.50
N ALA A 10 9.71 -13.67 17.31
CA ALA A 10 8.67 -14.70 17.32
C ALA A 10 7.34 -14.10 17.81
N GLY A 11 6.52 -13.62 16.87
CA GLY A 11 5.21 -13.03 17.17
C GLY A 11 4.84 -11.82 16.33
N THR A 12 5.75 -11.30 15.50
CA THR A 12 5.38 -10.21 14.58
C THR A 12 4.51 -10.77 13.45
N THR A 13 3.33 -10.17 13.26
CA THR A 13 2.42 -10.54 12.17
C THR A 13 2.80 -9.82 10.88
N ALA A 14 3.07 -10.58 9.83
CA ALA A 14 3.33 -10.08 8.50
C ALA A 14 2.04 -10.14 7.66
N PHE A 15 1.50 -8.98 7.31
CA PHE A 15 0.35 -8.87 6.43
C PHE A 15 0.84 -8.85 4.98
N ILE A 16 0.33 -9.77 4.16
CA ILE A 16 0.67 -9.86 2.73
C ILE A 16 -0.60 -9.74 1.89
N GLU A 17 -0.53 -8.99 0.79
CA GLU A 17 -1.66 -8.89 -0.13
C GLU A 17 -1.85 -10.23 -0.83
N LYS A 18 -3.06 -10.77 -0.79
CA LYS A 18 -3.44 -11.96 -1.54
C LYS A 18 -3.37 -11.63 -3.02
N SER A 19 -2.35 -12.17 -3.67
CA SER A 19 -2.14 -11.97 -5.09
C SER A 19 -3.23 -12.68 -5.91
N SER A 20 -3.82 -11.96 -6.86
CA SER A 20 -4.73 -12.52 -7.85
C SER A 20 -4.21 -12.16 -9.23
N PRO A 21 -3.92 -13.13 -10.11
CA PRO A 21 -3.48 -12.83 -11.46
C PRO A 21 -4.58 -12.05 -12.18
N PHE A 22 -4.18 -11.06 -12.98
CA PHE A 22 -5.15 -10.27 -13.72
C PHE A 22 -5.59 -11.04 -14.98
N PRO A 23 -6.90 -11.06 -15.33
CA PRO A 23 -7.38 -11.86 -16.47
C PRO A 23 -6.74 -11.49 -17.82
N THR A 24 -6.23 -10.26 -17.95
CA THR A 24 -5.56 -9.79 -19.18
C THR A 24 -4.07 -10.15 -19.23
N ASP A 25 -3.50 -10.68 -18.15
CA ASP A 25 -2.10 -11.05 -18.09
C ASP A 25 -1.86 -12.38 -18.82
N GLY A 26 -0.71 -12.50 -19.49
CA GLY A 26 -0.30 -13.74 -20.15
C GLY A 26 0.09 -14.85 -19.16
N LYS A 27 0.24 -16.08 -19.68
CA LYS A 27 0.61 -17.28 -18.89
C LYS A 27 1.87 -17.08 -18.03
N LEU A 28 2.88 -16.38 -18.56
CA LEU A 28 4.11 -16.05 -17.82
C LEU A 28 3.86 -15.06 -16.67
N GLY A 29 2.95 -14.11 -16.85
CA GLY A 29 2.56 -13.16 -15.80
C GLY A 29 1.86 -13.86 -14.63
N TRP A 30 0.99 -14.84 -14.93
CA TRP A 30 0.33 -15.66 -13.91
C TRP A 30 1.34 -16.49 -13.11
N TRP A 31 2.29 -17.14 -13.79
CA TRP A 31 3.34 -17.90 -13.12
C TRP A 31 4.24 -17.01 -12.26
N SER A 32 4.72 -15.90 -12.81
CA SER A 32 5.59 -14.96 -12.08
C SER A 32 4.90 -14.40 -10.84
N THR A 33 3.62 -14.05 -10.96
CA THR A 33 2.80 -13.53 -9.87
C THR A 33 2.64 -14.58 -8.75
N GLY A 34 2.35 -15.83 -9.11
CA GLY A 34 2.26 -16.94 -8.14
C GLY A 34 3.60 -17.28 -7.49
N PHE A 35 4.68 -17.28 -8.27
CA PHE A 35 6.04 -17.53 -7.79
C PHE A 35 6.49 -16.49 -6.77
N SER A 36 6.34 -15.20 -7.09
CA SER A 36 6.70 -14.13 -6.16
C SER A 36 5.88 -14.19 -4.86
N TYR A 37 4.59 -14.48 -4.95
CA TYR A 37 3.73 -14.64 -3.77
C TYR A 37 4.18 -15.81 -2.88
N GLY A 38 4.43 -16.97 -3.47
CA GLY A 38 4.92 -18.14 -2.75
C GLY A 38 6.30 -17.91 -2.11
N LEU A 39 7.21 -17.23 -2.81
CA LEU A 39 8.54 -16.89 -2.31
C LEU A 39 8.47 -15.99 -1.07
N TRP A 40 7.60 -14.98 -1.08
CA TRP A 40 7.41 -14.11 0.08
C TRP A 40 6.82 -14.85 1.28
N ILE A 41 5.82 -15.71 1.06
CA ILE A 41 5.25 -16.51 2.15
C ILE A 41 6.33 -17.42 2.74
N ALA A 42 7.06 -18.14 1.90
CA ALA A 42 8.11 -19.05 2.35
C ALA A 42 9.20 -18.30 3.15
N ALA A 43 9.65 -17.15 2.66
CA ALA A 43 10.65 -16.34 3.36
C ALA A 43 10.15 -15.82 4.72
N LEU A 44 8.90 -15.39 4.80
CA LEU A 44 8.29 -14.89 6.04
C LEU A 44 8.09 -16.02 7.06
N VAL A 45 7.55 -17.16 6.62
CA VAL A 45 7.33 -18.33 7.49
C VAL A 45 8.66 -18.92 7.97
N ALA A 46 9.67 -19.00 7.09
CA ALA A 46 11.01 -19.45 7.45
C ALA A 46 11.71 -18.51 8.45
N SER A 47 11.29 -17.24 8.51
CA SER A 47 11.77 -16.25 9.48
C SER A 47 10.90 -16.19 10.74
N GLU A 48 10.03 -17.18 10.97
CA GLU A 48 9.13 -17.29 12.13
C GLU A 48 8.07 -16.17 12.24
N PHE A 49 7.75 -15.49 11.14
CA PHE A 49 6.65 -14.53 11.11
C PHE A 49 5.29 -15.22 10.95
N SER A 50 4.27 -14.69 11.62
CA SER A 50 2.89 -15.10 11.39
C SER A 50 2.34 -14.41 10.14
N VAL A 51 2.14 -15.15 9.05
CA VAL A 51 1.70 -14.57 7.77
C VAL A 51 0.18 -14.54 7.68
N VAL A 52 -0.38 -13.35 7.48
CA VAL A 52 -1.82 -13.15 7.28
C VAL A 52 -2.07 -12.62 5.87
N PRO A 53 -2.63 -13.45 4.96
CA PRO A 53 -3.01 -13.00 3.63
C PRO A 53 -4.28 -12.14 3.69
N VAL A 54 -4.23 -10.94 3.13
CA VAL A 54 -5.34 -9.98 3.10
C VAL A 54 -5.74 -9.70 1.66
N ALA A 55 -7.03 -9.76 1.35
CA ALA A 55 -7.53 -9.43 0.02
C ALA A 55 -7.34 -7.93 -0.27
N SER A 56 -6.97 -7.60 -1.51
CA SER A 56 -6.73 -6.23 -1.96
C SER A 56 -7.94 -5.32 -1.71
N GLN A 57 -9.15 -5.85 -1.94
CA GLN A 57 -10.40 -5.12 -1.74
C GLN A 57 -10.64 -4.75 -0.28
N THR A 58 -10.25 -5.61 0.67
CA THR A 58 -10.54 -5.41 2.10
C THR A 58 -9.80 -4.20 2.67
N TRP A 59 -8.47 -4.17 2.50
CA TRP A 59 -7.67 -3.06 3.02
C TRP A 59 -7.89 -1.77 2.22
N LYS A 60 -8.14 -1.86 0.89
CA LYS A 60 -8.49 -0.69 0.08
C LYS A 60 -9.84 -0.10 0.49
N SER A 61 -10.82 -0.92 0.82
CA SER A 61 -12.13 -0.46 1.31
C SER A 61 -12.02 0.20 2.67
N TYR A 62 -11.19 -0.36 3.57
CA TYR A 62 -10.94 0.21 4.89
C TYR A 62 -10.40 1.65 4.83
N PHE A 63 -9.56 1.96 3.85
CA PHE A 63 -9.01 3.30 3.61
C PHE A 63 -9.83 4.16 2.63
N GLY A 64 -10.97 3.68 2.13
CA GLY A 64 -11.81 4.42 1.19
C GLY A 64 -11.20 4.60 -0.21
N LEU A 65 -10.28 3.73 -0.62
CA LEU A 65 -9.54 3.79 -1.89
C LEU A 65 -10.24 3.06 -3.05
N THR A 66 -11.38 2.41 -2.81
CA THR A 66 -12.06 1.51 -3.77
C THR A 66 -12.69 2.21 -4.97
N ARG A 67 -12.96 3.52 -4.90
CA ARG A 67 -13.62 4.28 -5.97
C ARG A 67 -12.70 5.32 -6.62
N SER A 68 -11.39 5.19 -6.44
CA SER A 68 -10.44 6.15 -6.99
C SER A 68 -10.24 5.98 -8.50
N ALA A 69 -10.24 7.11 -9.23
CA ALA A 69 -9.83 7.15 -10.64
C ALA A 69 -8.30 6.94 -10.82
N SER A 70 -7.52 7.13 -9.76
CA SER A 70 -6.05 6.99 -9.76
C SER A 70 -5.59 6.25 -8.49
N PRO A 71 -5.87 4.95 -8.37
CA PRO A 71 -5.63 4.19 -7.14
C PRO A 71 -4.17 4.24 -6.68
N LYS A 72 -3.22 4.26 -7.63
CA LYS A 72 -1.78 4.36 -7.33
C LYS A 72 -1.39 5.69 -6.68
N ASP A 73 -2.03 6.80 -7.08
CA ASP A 73 -1.74 8.13 -6.54
C ASP A 73 -2.43 8.35 -5.20
N ASP A 74 -3.63 7.79 -5.04
CA ASP A 74 -4.37 7.87 -3.79
C ASP A 74 -3.74 6.99 -2.70
N SER A 75 -3.20 5.82 -3.03
CA SER A 75 -2.40 5.02 -2.09
C SER A 75 -1.20 5.80 -1.57
N ARG A 76 -0.46 6.51 -2.44
CA ARG A 76 0.69 7.34 -2.01
C ARG A 76 0.27 8.47 -1.09
N ARG A 77 -0.85 9.13 -1.39
CA ARG A 77 -1.42 10.21 -0.56
C ARG A 77 -1.87 9.68 0.81
N ALA A 78 -2.64 8.59 0.85
CA ALA A 78 -3.08 7.97 2.09
C ALA A 78 -1.89 7.55 2.97
N ALA A 79 -0.87 6.92 2.39
CA ALA A 79 0.34 6.56 3.11
C ALA A 79 1.10 7.79 3.64
N THR A 80 1.16 8.89 2.87
CA THR A 80 1.80 10.15 3.30
C THR A 80 1.03 10.82 4.46
N ILE A 81 -0.30 10.69 4.48
CA ILE A 81 -1.15 11.21 5.56
C ILE A 81 -0.94 10.41 6.85
N LEU A 82 -0.82 9.09 6.76
CA LEU A 82 -0.56 8.21 7.92
C LEU A 82 0.88 8.32 8.43
N PHE A 83 1.84 8.47 7.52
CA PHE A 83 3.26 8.47 7.80
C PHE A 83 3.92 9.74 7.22
N PRO A 84 3.73 10.91 7.86
CA PRO A 84 4.29 12.17 7.38
C PRO A 84 5.83 12.16 7.35
N ASP A 85 6.45 11.36 8.22
CA ASP A 85 7.89 11.11 8.28
C ASP A 85 8.43 10.41 7.01
N LYS A 86 7.59 9.64 6.31
CA LYS A 86 7.93 8.93 5.08
C LYS A 86 7.54 9.68 3.81
N ALA A 87 6.96 10.88 3.92
CA ALA A 87 6.49 11.69 2.78
C ALA A 87 7.56 11.86 1.68
N LEU A 88 8.81 12.13 2.06
CA LEU A 88 9.93 12.28 1.11
C LEU A 88 10.21 10.99 0.31
N SER A 89 10.02 9.83 0.94
CA SER A 89 10.22 8.52 0.31
C SER A 89 9.05 8.07 -0.58
N LEU A 90 7.93 8.82 -0.58
CA LEU A 90 6.70 8.54 -1.33
C LEU A 90 6.42 9.55 -2.46
N LYS A 91 7.31 10.52 -2.67
CA LYS A 91 7.12 11.62 -3.63
C LYS A 91 6.97 11.16 -5.09
N LEU A 92 7.72 10.15 -5.52
CA LEU A 92 7.76 9.70 -6.93
C LEU A 92 6.66 8.67 -7.26
N LYS A 93 6.16 8.69 -8.51
CA LYS A 93 5.11 7.76 -9.00
C LYS A 93 5.52 6.29 -8.90
N LYS A 94 6.80 5.98 -9.00
CA LYS A 94 7.35 4.62 -8.83
C LYS A 94 7.23 4.06 -7.41
N HIS A 95 6.95 4.90 -6.41
CA HIS A 95 6.88 4.47 -5.00
C HIS A 95 5.49 4.00 -4.56
N HIS A 96 4.58 3.72 -5.49
CA HIS A 96 3.26 3.17 -5.17
C HIS A 96 3.37 1.85 -4.39
N GLY A 97 4.28 0.94 -4.77
CA GLY A 97 4.46 -0.33 -4.03
C GLY A 97 4.91 -0.13 -2.58
N ARG A 98 5.71 0.91 -2.29
CA ARG A 98 6.09 1.25 -0.90
C ARG A 98 4.89 1.78 -0.11
N ALA A 99 4.05 2.57 -0.75
CA ALA A 99 2.83 3.09 -0.15
C ALA A 99 1.83 1.97 0.17
N GLU A 100 1.65 1.02 -0.75
CA GLU A 100 0.75 -0.13 -0.52
C GLU A 100 1.24 -1.03 0.61
N ALA A 101 2.55 -1.29 0.69
CA ALA A 101 3.13 -2.03 1.82
C ALA A 101 2.90 -1.32 3.16
N LEU A 102 3.07 0.00 3.22
CA LEU A 102 2.80 0.80 4.42
C LEU A 102 1.32 0.79 4.81
N LEU A 103 0.42 0.90 3.83
CA LEU A 103 -1.02 0.85 4.06
C LEU A 103 -1.46 -0.52 4.56
N LEU A 104 -0.90 -1.59 4.00
CA LEU A 104 -1.22 -2.94 4.44
C LEU A 104 -0.77 -3.20 5.88
N ALA A 105 0.43 -2.72 6.26
CA ALA A 105 0.89 -2.76 7.63
C ALA A 105 0.03 -1.89 8.57
N ALA A 106 -0.38 -0.70 8.11
CA ALA A 106 -1.28 0.18 8.85
C ALA A 106 -2.66 -0.47 9.08
N TYR A 107 -3.18 -1.18 8.07
CA TYR A 107 -4.42 -1.95 8.18
C TYR A 107 -4.29 -3.06 9.24
N GLY A 108 -3.20 -3.83 9.18
CA GLY A 108 -2.91 -4.88 10.16
C GLY A 108 -2.77 -4.37 11.59
N LYS A 109 -2.26 -3.15 11.76
CA LYS A 109 -2.18 -2.44 13.06
C LYS A 109 -3.50 -1.78 13.49
N GLY A 110 -4.48 -1.66 12.59
CA GLY A 110 -5.76 -0.99 12.87
C GLY A 110 -5.70 0.54 12.88
N LEU A 111 -4.78 1.15 12.12
CA LEU A 111 -4.66 2.60 12.03
C LEU A 111 -5.77 3.20 11.18
N VAL A 112 -6.49 4.18 11.72
CA VAL A 112 -7.59 4.86 11.02
C VAL A 112 -7.07 6.09 10.27
N LEU A 113 -7.45 6.23 8.99
CA LEU A 113 -7.20 7.44 8.22
C LEU A 113 -8.09 8.59 8.70
N PRO A 114 -7.53 9.75 9.09
CA PRO A 114 -8.33 10.93 9.40
C PRO A 114 -9.07 11.44 8.15
N SER A 115 -10.38 11.22 8.09
CA SER A 115 -11.27 11.56 6.96
C SER A 115 -11.13 13.04 6.52
N GLU A 116 -11.02 13.95 7.49
CA GLU A 116 -10.82 15.40 7.30
C GLU A 116 -9.61 15.74 6.40
N LYS A 117 -8.46 15.10 6.66
CA LYS A 117 -7.20 15.40 5.96
C LYS A 117 -7.21 14.88 4.53
N PHE A 118 -7.89 13.75 4.29
CA PHE A 118 -7.99 13.16 2.97
C PHE A 118 -8.86 14.00 2.03
N ILE A 119 -10.04 14.45 2.50
CA ILE A 119 -10.95 15.30 1.72
C ILE A 119 -10.32 16.66 1.40
N LYS A 120 -9.66 17.28 2.38
CA LYS A 120 -8.98 18.58 2.18
C LYS A 120 -7.89 18.48 1.12
N THR A 121 -7.10 17.40 1.13
CA THR A 121 -6.06 17.13 0.13
C THR A 121 -6.63 16.91 -1.28
N GLN A 122 -7.76 16.20 -1.41
CA GLN A 122 -8.43 15.99 -2.70
C GLN A 122 -8.99 17.30 -3.28
N ARG A 123 -9.51 18.20 -2.43
CA ARG A 123 -10.03 19.51 -2.88
C ARG A 123 -8.92 20.43 -3.38
N VAL A 124 -7.80 20.53 -2.65
CA VAL A 124 -6.65 21.38 -3.03
C VAL A 124 -6.14 20.99 -4.42
N LEU A 125 -5.95 19.70 -4.68
CA LEU A 125 -5.46 19.22 -5.98
C LEU A 125 -6.47 19.42 -7.11
N LYS A 126 -7.77 19.29 -6.84
CA LYS A 126 -8.83 19.59 -7.83
C LYS A 126 -8.87 21.08 -8.16
N GLN A 127 -8.57 21.96 -7.21
CA GLN A 127 -8.43 23.40 -7.47
C GLN A 127 -7.18 23.73 -8.28
N GLU A 128 -6.02 23.15 -7.94
CA GLU A 128 -4.77 23.38 -8.70
C GLU A 128 -4.88 22.89 -10.15
N THR A 129 -5.50 21.73 -10.37
CA THR A 129 -5.72 21.20 -11.73
C THR A 129 -6.73 22.02 -12.54
N ASN A 130 -7.73 22.63 -11.90
CA ASN A 130 -8.65 23.55 -12.59
C ASN A 130 -8.00 24.91 -12.93
N LEU A 131 -7.01 25.36 -12.15
CA LEU A 131 -6.24 26.58 -12.47
C LEU A 131 -5.24 26.36 -13.63
N THR A 132 -4.79 25.13 -13.89
CA THR A 132 -3.87 24.85 -15.00
C THR A 132 -4.58 24.78 -16.36
N LEU A 133 -5.92 24.67 -16.38
CA LEU A 133 -6.72 24.60 -17.62
C LEU A 133 -7.24 25.97 -18.10
N THR A 134 -7.00 27.04 -17.35
CA THR A 134 -7.34 28.43 -17.74
C THR A 134 -6.11 29.27 -18.13
N GLY A 135 -4.96 28.62 -18.32
CA GLY A 135 -3.66 29.27 -18.56
C GLY A 135 -2.96 28.79 -19.82
N THR A 136 -3.64 28.83 -20.97
CA THR A 136 -2.96 29.00 -22.27
C THR A 136 -3.28 30.41 -22.74
N PRO A 137 -2.36 31.39 -22.60
CA PRO A 137 -2.41 32.58 -23.41
C PRO A 137 -1.95 32.23 -24.83
N ASP A 138 -2.64 32.83 -25.80
CA ASP A 138 -2.34 32.80 -27.23
C ASP A 138 -0.87 33.12 -27.56
#